data_AF-A0A2H0SD37-F1
#
_entry.id   AF-A0A2H0SD37-F1
#
_cell.length_a   1.000
_cell.length_b   1.000
_cell.length_c   1.000
_cell.angle_alpha   90.00
_cell.angle_beta   90.00
_cell.angle_gamma   90.00
#
_symmetry.space_group_name_H-M   'P 1'
#
loop_
_entity.id
_entity.type
_entity.pdbx_description
1 polymer ?
#
loop_
_entity_poly.entity_id
_entity_poly.type
_entity_poly.pdbx_seq_one_letter_code
_entity_poly.pdbx_strand_id
1 'polypeptide(L)'
;MPAMLMMMTLMIIALAFTWQGVSMHQKVGKEEVAFHKLQTDYFVLSKTTREAAPDNAELNKTLVKIQNYPSELMRLKLLGVGKILTGIFVLLFGILIALIMMPIRLGKMLQK
;
A
#
# COMPACT_ATOMS: atom_id res chain seq x y z
N MET A 1 21.73 25.72 6.82
CA MET A 1 20.78 25.08 7.76
C MET A 1 19.41 24.74 7.13
N PRO A 2 18.69 25.63 6.41
CA PRO A 2 17.32 25.31 5.95
C PRO A 2 17.25 24.16 4.94
N ALA A 3 18.21 24.06 4.02
CA ALA A 3 18.23 23.00 3.02
C ALA A 3 18.46 21.59 3.60
N MET A 4 19.23 21.47 4.68
CA MET A 4 19.50 20.18 5.31
C MET A 4 18.25 19.65 6.03
N LEU A 5 17.53 20.54 6.71
CA LEU A 5 16.25 20.20 7.35
C LEU A 5 15.22 19.77 6.30
N MET A 6 15.11 20.51 5.18
CA MET A 6 14.23 20.14 4.08
C MET A 6 14.53 18.75 3.52
N MET A 7 15.81 18.44 3.27
CA MET A 7 16.24 17.12 2.80
C MET A 7 15.92 16.01 3.79
N MET A 8 16.17 16.25 5.08
CA MET A 8 15.84 15.30 6.14
C MET A 8 14.33 15.02 6.18
N THR A 9 13.50 16.05 6.09
CA THR A 9 12.03 15.91 6.04
C THR A 9 11.58 15.10 4.82
N LEU A 10 12.12 15.39 3.63
CA LEU A 10 11.81 14.63 2.41
C LEU A 10 12.20 13.15 2.54
N MET A 11 13.36 12.85 3.13
CA MET A 11 13.79 11.48 3.37
C MET A 11 12.85 10.75 4.34
N ILE A 12 12.44 11.40 5.43
CA ILE A 12 11.51 10.81 6.40
C ILE A 12 10.17 10.51 5.72
N ILE A 13 9.65 11.44 4.92
CA ILE A 13 8.39 11.24 4.17
C ILE A 13 8.52 10.07 3.19
N ALA A 14 9.61 10.02 2.41
CA ALA A 14 9.86 8.94 1.46
C ALA A 14 9.91 7.56 2.14
N LEU A 15 10.59 7.48 3.28
CA LEU A 15 10.67 6.25 4.09
C LEU A 15 9.30 5.86 4.64
N ALA A 16 8.53 6.82 5.16
CA ALA A 16 7.19 6.56 5.70
C ALA A 16 6.24 5.98 4.64
N PHE A 17 6.24 6.56 3.43
CA PHE A 17 5.42 6.05 2.32
C PHE A 17 5.86 4.66 1.85
N THR A 18 7.17 4.43 1.72
CA THR A 18 7.71 3.12 1.36
C THR A 18 7.35 2.07 2.40
N TRP A 19 7.54 2.39 3.68
CA TRP A 19 7.20 1.52 4.80
C TRP A 19 5.71 1.16 4.80
N GLN A 20 4.83 2.16 4.64
CA GLN A 20 3.39 1.95 4.56
C GLN A 20 3.04 0.97 3.43
N GLY A 21 3.60 1.16 2.23
CA GLY A 21 3.34 0.30 1.09
C GLY A 21 3.86 -1.13 1.27
N VAL A 22 5.05 -1.30 1.82
CA VAL A 22 5.61 -2.64 2.15
C VAL A 22 4.75 -3.35 3.19
N SER A 23 4.33 -2.65 4.24
CA SER A 23 3.44 -3.21 5.27
C SER A 23 2.10 -3.66 4.69
N MET A 24 1.54 -2.93 3.72
CA MET A 24 0.32 -3.35 3.02
C MET A 24 0.54 -4.62 2.20
N HIS A 25 1.66 -4.73 1.48
CA HIS A 25 1.99 -5.93 0.69
C HIS A 25 2.21 -7.17 1.55
N GLN A 26 2.80 -7.04 2.73
CA GLN A 26 2.99 -8.16 3.66
C GLN A 26 1.66 -8.75 4.14
N LYS A 27 0.57 -7.96 4.14
CA LYS A 27 -0.76 -8.44 4.52
C LYS A 27 -1.44 -9.25 3.43
N VAL A 28 -1.13 -8.99 2.16
CA VAL A 28 -1.79 -9.63 1.00
C VAL A 28 -1.81 -11.15 1.11
N GLY A 29 -0.67 -11.78 1.40
CA GLY A 29 -0.62 -13.25 1.47
C GLY A 29 -1.53 -13.83 2.56
N LYS A 30 -1.64 -13.16 3.71
CA LYS A 30 -2.56 -13.59 4.79
C LYS A 30 -4.02 -13.42 4.39
N GLU A 31 -4.34 -12.29 3.76
CA GLU A 31 -5.69 -11.97 3.29
C GLU A 31 -6.13 -12.88 2.14
N GLU A 32 -5.22 -13.30 1.25
CA GLU A 32 -5.51 -14.27 0.19
C GLU A 32 -5.84 -15.66 0.76
N VAL A 33 -5.07 -16.14 1.75
CA VAL A 33 -5.35 -17.41 2.42
C VAL A 33 -6.71 -17.35 3.12
N ALA A 34 -7.01 -16.25 3.83
CA ALA A 34 -8.30 -16.05 4.49
C ALA A 34 -9.45 -16.02 3.47
N PHE A 35 -9.28 -15.33 2.34
CA PHE A 35 -10.26 -15.29 1.27
C PHE A 35 -10.54 -16.67 0.66
N HIS A 36 -9.49 -17.43 0.36
CA HIS A 36 -9.63 -18.78 -0.18
C HIS A 36 -10.37 -19.70 0.79
N LYS A 37 -10.02 -19.66 2.08
CA LYS A 37 -10.75 -20.41 3.11
C LYS A 37 -12.23 -20.04 3.13
N LEU A 38 -12.54 -18.74 3.12
CA LEU A 38 -13.92 -18.25 3.17
C LEU A 38 -14.72 -18.66 1.92
N GLN A 39 -14.09 -18.68 0.74
CA GLN A 39 -14.68 -19.26 -0.47
C GLN A 39 -14.92 -20.76 -0.34
N THR A 40 -13.93 -21.53 0.09
CA THR A 40 -14.05 -22.98 0.23
C THR A 40 -15.17 -23.35 1.19
N ASP A 41 -15.21 -22.73 2.37
CA ASP A 41 -16.23 -22.98 3.39
C ASP A 41 -17.64 -22.68 2.85
N TYR A 42 -17.79 -21.62 2.06
CA TYR A 42 -19.07 -21.24 1.45
C TYR A 42 -19.48 -22.19 0.31
N PHE A 43 -18.59 -22.46 -0.63
CA PHE A 43 -18.90 -23.20 -1.85
C PHE A 43 -18.86 -24.73 -1.70
N VAL A 44 -18.35 -25.26 -0.58
CA VAL A 44 -18.53 -26.67 -0.19
C VAL A 44 -20.01 -27.01 0.03
N LEU A 45 -20.81 -26.03 0.46
CA LEU A 45 -22.26 -26.22 0.63
C LEU A 45 -22.96 -26.36 -0.73
N SER A 46 -23.92 -27.26 -0.79
CA SER A 46 -24.74 -27.46 -1.98
C SER A 46 -25.43 -26.16 -2.39
N LYS A 47 -25.54 -25.94 -3.70
CA LYS A 47 -26.16 -24.72 -4.26
C LYS A 47 -27.59 -24.53 -3.73
N THR A 48 -28.36 -25.61 -3.61
CA THR A 48 -29.72 -25.60 -3.07
C THR A 48 -29.77 -25.11 -1.63
N THR A 49 -28.82 -25.53 -0.78
CA THR A 49 -28.72 -25.03 0.60
C THR A 49 -28.37 -23.55 0.64
N ARG A 50 -27.54 -23.08 -0.31
CA ARG A 50 -27.14 -21.67 -0.38
C ARG A 50 -28.26 -20.74 -0.82
N GLU A 51 -29.05 -21.16 -1.80
CA GLU A 51 -30.12 -20.35 -2.37
C GLU A 51 -31.42 -20.42 -1.55
N ALA A 52 -31.62 -21.48 -0.77
CA ALA A 52 -32.74 -21.59 0.17
C ALA A 52 -32.53 -20.82 1.48
N ALA A 53 -31.36 -20.20 1.68
CA ALA A 53 -31.05 -19.45 2.88
C ALA A 53 -31.91 -18.17 2.97
N PRO A 54 -32.55 -17.89 4.12
CA PRO A 54 -33.33 -16.67 4.31
C PRO A 54 -32.52 -15.39 4.07
N ASP A 55 -33.16 -14.31 3.62
CA ASP A 55 -32.53 -13.05 3.18
C ASP A 55 -31.53 -12.43 4.19
N ASN A 56 -31.67 -12.74 5.48
CA ASN A 56 -30.80 -12.25 6.56
C ASN A 56 -29.92 -13.31 7.23
N ALA A 57 -29.86 -14.52 6.68
CA ALA A 57 -29.05 -15.60 7.20
C ALA A 57 -27.55 -15.25 7.17
N GLU A 58 -26.79 -15.88 8.06
CA GLU A 58 -25.33 -15.75 8.11
C GLU A 58 -24.67 -16.10 6.78
N LEU A 59 -25.28 -17.00 6.01
CA LEU A 59 -24.85 -17.40 4.68
C LEU A 59 -24.85 -16.22 3.70
N ASN A 60 -25.93 -15.42 3.67
CA ASN A 60 -26.00 -14.25 2.80
C ASN A 60 -25.00 -13.16 3.21
N LYS A 61 -24.78 -12.98 4.52
CA LYS A 61 -23.72 -12.09 5.03
C LYS A 61 -22.32 -12.57 4.59
N THR A 62 -22.11 -13.87 4.55
CA THR A 62 -20.86 -14.49 4.07
C THR A 62 -20.68 -14.27 2.58
N LEU A 63 -21.74 -14.40 1.76
CA LEU A 63 -21.69 -14.11 0.34
C LEU A 63 -21.29 -12.65 0.06
N VAL A 64 -21.88 -11.69 0.77
CA VAL A 64 -21.52 -10.27 0.64
C VAL A 64 -20.05 -10.05 1.01
N LYS A 65 -19.54 -10.71 2.05
CA LYS A 65 -18.11 -10.67 2.39
C LYS A 65 -17.24 -11.20 1.25
N ILE A 66 -17.60 -12.34 0.65
CA ILE A 66 -16.89 -12.91 -0.52
C ILE A 66 -16.86 -11.91 -1.68
N GLN A 67 -17.99 -11.28 -1.98
CA GLN A 67 -18.10 -10.34 -3.11
C GLN A 67 -17.26 -9.07 -2.90
N ASN A 68 -17.19 -8.58 -1.66
CA ASN A 68 -16.43 -7.36 -1.35
C ASN A 68 -14.93 -7.62 -1.13
N TYR A 69 -14.53 -8.83 -0.74
CA TYR A 69 -13.12 -9.17 -0.41
C TYR A 69 -12.11 -8.82 -1.52
N PRO A 70 -12.37 -9.09 -2.81
CA PRO A 70 -11.44 -8.76 -3.89
C PRO A 70 -11.08 -7.27 -3.95
N SER A 71 -12.04 -6.38 -3.65
CA SER A 71 -11.78 -4.94 -3.64
C SER A 71 -10.77 -4.55 -2.55
N GLU A 72 -10.83 -5.21 -1.40
CA GLU A 72 -9.89 -5.01 -0.29
C GLU A 72 -8.51 -5.60 -0.61
N LEU A 73 -8.46 -6.77 -1.26
CA LEU A 73 -7.21 -7.34 -1.77
C LEU A 73 -6.56 -6.45 -2.83
N MET A 74 -7.34 -5.89 -3.75
CA MET A 74 -6.84 -4.92 -4.72
C MET A 74 -6.35 -3.64 -4.03
N ARG A 75 -7.04 -3.18 -2.99
CA ARG A 75 -6.60 -2.03 -2.18
C ARG A 75 -5.22 -2.28 -1.59
N LEU A 76 -5.02 -3.44 -0.95
CA LEU A 76 -3.73 -3.81 -0.35
C LEU A 76 -2.60 -3.92 -1.38
N LYS A 77 -2.90 -4.48 -2.56
CA LYS A 77 -1.93 -4.60 -3.66
C LYS A 77 -1.66 -3.27 -4.35
N LEU A 78 -2.67 -2.66 -4.97
CA LEU A 78 -2.51 -1.48 -5.83
C LEU A 78 -2.16 -0.23 -5.04
N LEU A 79 -2.84 0.04 -3.92
CA LEU A 79 -2.44 1.17 -3.07
C LEU A 79 -1.11 0.88 -2.37
N GLY A 80 -0.82 -0.38 -2.04
CA GLY A 80 0.49 -0.80 -1.53
C GLY A 80 1.62 -0.40 -2.48
N VAL A 81 1.54 -0.83 -3.75
CA VAL A 81 2.47 -0.42 -4.81
C VAL A 81 2.49 1.10 -4.97
N GLY A 82 1.33 1.75 -5.03
CA GLY A 82 1.24 3.21 -5.19
C GLY A 82 1.96 3.97 -4.07
N LYS A 83 1.89 3.49 -2.82
CA LYS A 83 2.60 4.06 -1.68
C LYS A 83 4.12 3.89 -1.79
N ILE A 84 4.59 2.72 -2.24
CA ILE A 84 6.01 2.47 -2.51
C ILE A 84 6.51 3.43 -3.60
N LEU A 85 5.80 3.52 -4.72
CA LEU A 85 6.16 4.41 -5.83
C LEU A 85 6.16 5.87 -5.40
N THR A 86 5.21 6.30 -4.56
CA THR A 86 5.19 7.65 -3.99
C THR A 86 6.45 7.92 -3.15
N GLY A 87 6.83 6.96 -2.29
CA GLY A 87 8.04 7.08 -1.48
C GLY A 87 9.31 7.21 -2.32
N ILE A 88 9.45 6.35 -3.35
CA ILE A 88 10.57 6.40 -4.30
C ILE A 88 10.61 7.74 -5.03
N PHE A 89 9.46 8.21 -5.52
CA PHE A 89 9.37 9.50 -6.22
C PHE A 89 9.83 10.67 -5.35
N VAL A 90 9.37 10.74 -4.09
CA VAL A 90 9.79 11.77 -3.13
C VAL A 90 11.30 11.71 -2.86
N LEU A 91 11.86 10.50 -2.73
CA LEU A 91 13.30 10.32 -2.54
C LEU A 91 14.10 10.82 -3.75
N LEU A 92 13.69 10.45 -4.97
CA LEU A 92 14.32 10.89 -6.20
C LEU A 92 14.27 12.41 -6.35
N PHE A 93 13.14 13.03 -5.98
CA PHE A 93 13.00 14.48 -5.97
C PHE A 93 13.96 15.15 -4.97
N GLY A 94 14.13 14.56 -3.78
CA GLY A 94 15.15 15.01 -2.82
C GLY A 94 16.57 14.94 -3.40
N ILE A 95 16.91 13.82 -4.05
CA ILE A 95 18.22 13.64 -4.71
C ILE A 95 18.44 14.71 -5.77
N LEU A 96 17.44 14.99 -6.61
CA LEU A 96 17.50 16.04 -7.63
C LEU A 96 17.84 17.41 -7.01
N ILE A 97 17.16 17.78 -5.92
CA ILE A 97 17.45 19.03 -5.20
C ILE A 97 18.90 19.04 -4.70
N ALA A 98 19.35 17.94 -4.09
CA ALA A 98 20.72 17.84 -3.57
C ALA A 98 21.78 18.05 -4.67
N LEU A 99 21.58 17.43 -5.84
CA LEU A 99 22.47 17.56 -6.99
C LEU A 99 22.53 18.99 -7.52
N ILE A 100 21.41 19.74 -7.52
CA ILE A 100 21.39 21.15 -7.94
C ILE A 100 22.10 22.04 -6.93
N MET A 101 21.97 21.77 -5.63
CA MET A 101 22.55 22.60 -4.57
C MET A 101 24.05 22.42 -4.39
N MET A 102 24.61 21.26 -4.73
CA MET A 102 26.03 20.94 -4.58
C MET A 102 26.97 21.87 -5.38
N PRO A 103 26.80 22.10 -6.70
CA PRO A 103 27.67 22.99 -7.47
C PRO A 103 27.62 24.45 -6.97
N ILE A 104 26.45 24.92 -6.52
CA ILE A 104 26.28 26.26 -5.94
C ILE A 104 27.11 26.40 -4.65
N ARG A 105 27.11 25.37 -3.80
CA ARG A 105 27.94 25.37 -2.58
C ARG A 105 29.43 25.36 -2.89
N LEU A 106 29.84 24.50 -3.82
CA LEU A 106 31.25 24.39 -4.22
C LEU A 106 31.76 25.70 -4.84
N GLY A 107 30.98 26.34 -5.71
CA GLY A 107 31.33 27.65 -6.28
C GLY A 107 31.53 28.73 -5.22
N LYS A 108 30.65 28.78 -4.20
CA LYS A 108 30.80 29.72 -3.08
C LYS A 108 32.01 29.44 -2.19
N MET A 109 32.47 28.20 -2.11
CA MET A 109 33.66 27.83 -1.34
C MET A 109 34.95 28.14 -2.11
N LEU A 110 34.93 28.06 -3.45
CA LEU A 110 36.08 28.38 -4.31
C LEU A 110 36.27 29.90 -4.53
N GLN A 111 35.22 30.70 -4.35
CA GLN A 111 35.28 32.16 -4.41
C GLN A 111 35.71 32.82 -3.08
N LYS A 112 35.98 32.01 -2.05
CA LYS A 112 36.58 32.43 -0.78
C LYS A 112 38.03 32.01 -0.74
#